data_AF-A0A926JPE3-F1
#
_entry.id   AF-A0A926JPE3-F1
#
_cell.length_a   1.000
_cell.length_b   1.000
_cell.length_c   1.000
_cell.angle_alpha   90.00
_cell.angle_beta   90.00
_cell.angle_gamma   90.00
#
_symmetry.space_group_name_H-M   'P 1'
#
loop_
_entity.id
_entity.type
_entity.pdbx_description
1 polymer ?
#
loop_
_entity_poly.entity_id
_entity_poly.type
_entity_poly.pdbx_seq_one_letter_code
_entity_poly.pdbx_strand_id
1 'polypeptide(L)'
;MSFGAGHILDMINRMKQNAALKPSRRPKFRDYREQMHSSDFKRTTYDFPRVSAKKLEELKRDIRRVAGRERRRQFAALLLISVVVSVAAVLFLSKPG
;
A
#
# COMPACT_ATOMS: atom_id res chain seq x y z
N MET A 1 9.64 -15.26 -26.31
CA MET A 1 8.57 -15.06 -25.31
C MET A 1 7.99 -16.42 -24.97
N SER A 2 8.11 -16.87 -23.71
CA SER A 2 7.59 -18.17 -23.26
C SER A 2 6.12 -18.02 -22.88
N PHE A 3 5.22 -18.30 -23.82
CA PHE A 3 3.78 -18.07 -23.70
C PHE A 3 3.02 -19.12 -22.85
N GLY A 4 3.70 -20.09 -22.22
CA GLY A 4 3.05 -21.17 -21.47
C GLY A 4 3.35 -21.22 -19.97
N ALA A 5 4.62 -21.16 -19.59
CA ALA A 5 5.03 -21.47 -18.21
C ALA A 5 4.68 -20.37 -17.20
N GLY A 6 4.81 -19.09 -17.57
CA GLY A 6 4.54 -17.96 -16.67
C GLY A 6 3.05 -17.76 -16.36
N HIS A 7 2.18 -17.96 -17.35
CA HIS A 7 0.73 -17.81 -17.20
C HIS A 7 0.12 -18.91 -16.33
N ILE A 8 0.60 -20.15 -16.46
CA ILE A 8 0.16 -21.27 -15.62
C ILE A 8 0.61 -21.03 -14.17
N LEU A 9 1.85 -20.56 -13.96
CA LEU A 9 2.36 -20.24 -12.64
C LEU A 9 1.59 -19.10 -11.97
N ASP A 10 1.24 -18.05 -12.72
CA ASP A 10 0.41 -16.95 -12.25
C ASP A 10 -1.00 -17.44 -11.85
N MET A 11 -1.60 -18.31 -12.66
CA MET A 11 -2.92 -18.89 -12.37
C MET A 11 -2.91 -19.72 -11.08
N ILE A 12 -1.86 -20.54 -10.87
CA ILE A 12 -1.67 -21.31 -9.64
C ILE A 12 -1.54 -20.37 -8.42
N ASN A 13 -0.79 -19.28 -8.55
CA ASN A 13 -0.61 -18.33 -7.46
C ASN A 13 -1.91 -17.60 -7.11
N ARG A 14 -2.69 -17.19 -8.11
CA ARG A 14 -4.02 -16.59 -7.91
C ARG A 14 -5.00 -17.54 -7.22
N MET A 15 -5.00 -18.82 -7.62
CA MET A 15 -5.80 -19.84 -6.96
C MET A 15 -5.43 -20.03 -5.48
N LYS A 16 -4.13 -20.07 -5.16
CA LYS A 16 -3.65 -20.18 -3.77
C LYS A 16 -4.04 -18.97 -2.93
N GLN A 17 -3.92 -17.77 -3.47
CA GLN A 17 -4.36 -16.53 -2.81
C GLN A 17 -5.87 -16.52 -2.57
N ASN A 18 -6.67 -16.85 -3.59
CA ASN A 18 -8.13 -16.94 -3.46
C ASN A 18 -8.56 -17.99 -2.42
N ALA A 19 -7.85 -19.11 -2.36
CA ALA A 19 -8.07 -20.16 -1.37
C ALA A 19 -7.77 -19.69 0.07
N ALA A 20 -6.69 -18.92 0.27
CA ALA A 20 -6.33 -18.35 1.57
C ALA A 20 -7.31 -17.24 2.01
N LEU A 21 -7.93 -16.54 1.06
CA LEU A 21 -8.96 -15.55 1.33
C LEU A 21 -10.31 -16.16 1.74
N LYS A 22 -10.54 -17.47 1.58
CA LYS A 22 -11.78 -18.11 2.01
C LYS A 22 -11.94 -18.01 3.55
N PRO A 23 -13.08 -17.52 4.07
CA PRO A 23 -13.31 -17.40 5.52
C PRO A 23 -13.12 -18.69 6.31
N SER A 24 -13.35 -19.86 5.70
CA SER A 24 -13.13 -21.18 6.31
C SER A 24 -11.67 -21.58 6.43
N ARG A 25 -10.78 -20.99 5.62
CA ARG A 25 -9.33 -21.24 5.62
C ARG A 25 -8.52 -20.14 6.30
N ARG A 26 -9.12 -18.97 6.52
CA ARG A 26 -8.52 -17.94 7.38
C ARG A 26 -8.43 -18.50 8.80
N PRO A 27 -7.27 -18.41 9.48
CA PRO A 27 -7.20 -18.74 10.88
C PRO A 27 -8.22 -17.87 11.62
N LYS A 28 -9.25 -18.50 12.19
CA LYS A 28 -10.19 -17.80 13.07
C LYS A 28 -9.39 -17.28 14.25
N PHE A 29 -9.62 -16.02 14.63
CA PHE A 29 -9.06 -15.42 15.84
C PHE A 29 -9.51 -16.26 17.06
N ARG A 30 -8.74 -17.29 17.42
CA ARG A 30 -9.03 -18.19 18.55
C ARG A 30 -8.28 -17.77 19.81
N ASP A 31 -7.08 -17.24 19.65
CA ASP A 31 -6.12 -17.11 20.76
C ASP A 31 -6.41 -15.94 21.72
N TYR A 32 -7.29 -15.01 21.35
CA TYR A 32 -7.60 -13.81 22.17
C TYR A 32 -9.08 -13.65 22.50
N ARG A 33 -9.92 -14.65 22.19
CA ARG A 33 -11.37 -14.54 22.43
C ARG A 33 -11.69 -14.46 23.93
N GLU A 34 -10.95 -15.21 24.74
CA GLU A 34 -11.09 -15.16 26.21
C GLU A 34 -10.58 -13.83 26.79
N GLN A 35 -9.51 -13.26 26.20
CA GLN A 35 -8.96 -11.96 26.63
C GLN A 35 -9.84 -10.77 26.22
N MET A 36 -10.63 -10.86 25.14
CA MET A 36 -11.59 -9.82 24.77
C MET A 36 -12.80 -9.74 25.71
N HIS A 37 -13.11 -10.83 26.43
CA HIS A 37 -14.21 -10.92 27.38
C HIS A 37 -13.75 -10.98 28.85
N SER A 38 -12.43 -10.95 29.10
CA SER A 38 -11.91 -10.90 30.47
C SER A 38 -12.16 -9.53 31.07
N SER A 39 -12.50 -9.50 32.36
CA SER A 39 -12.67 -8.28 33.14
C SER A 39 -11.38 -7.43 33.24
N ASP A 40 -10.23 -8.02 32.88
CA ASP A 40 -8.90 -7.40 32.88
C ASP A 40 -8.50 -6.78 31.54
N PHE A 41 -9.40 -6.73 30.54
CA PHE A 41 -9.13 -6.02 29.30
C PHE A 41 -9.01 -4.51 29.55
N LYS A 42 -7.78 -4.03 29.75
CA LYS A 42 -7.48 -2.60 29.83
C LYS A 42 -7.83 -1.95 28.49
N ARG A 43 -8.98 -1.27 28.44
CA ARG A 43 -9.32 -0.40 27.31
C ARG A 43 -8.18 0.59 27.13
N THR A 44 -7.57 0.61 25.96
CA THR A 44 -6.63 1.66 25.55
C THR A 44 -7.44 2.94 25.42
N THR A 45 -7.54 3.68 26.53
CA THR A 45 -8.29 4.93 26.58
C THR A 45 -7.36 5.99 25.99
N TYR A 46 -7.38 6.12 24.67
CA TYR A 46 -6.70 7.22 24.00
C TYR A 46 -7.57 8.47 24.12
N ASP A 47 -7.08 9.45 24.86
CA ASP A 47 -7.67 10.78 24.87
C ASP A 47 -7.27 11.49 23.58
N PHE A 48 -8.19 11.48 22.60
CA PHE A 48 -7.99 12.24 21.38
C PHE A 48 -8.13 13.73 21.67
N PRO A 49 -7.14 14.56 21.29
CA PRO A 49 -7.24 16.00 21.47
C PRO A 49 -8.40 16.53 20.63
N ARG A 50 -9.38 17.13 21.30
CA ARG A 50 -10.51 17.81 20.63
C ARG A 50 -10.05 19.18 20.15
N VAL A 51 -10.07 19.38 18.84
CA VAL A 51 -9.74 20.67 18.22
C VAL A 51 -11.01 21.47 17.94
N SER A 52 -10.94 22.80 18.06
CA SER A 52 -12.02 23.69 17.64
C SER A 52 -12.25 23.58 16.12
N ALA A 53 -13.47 23.86 15.65
CA ALA A 53 -13.82 23.77 14.24
C ALA A 53 -12.87 24.60 13.34
N LYS A 54 -12.48 25.79 13.80
CA LYS A 54 -11.52 26.65 13.09
C LYS A 54 -10.14 26.01 12.95
N LYS A 55 -9.60 25.45 14.05
CA LYS A 55 -8.30 24.77 14.06
C LYS A 55 -8.32 23.48 13.22
N LEU A 56 -9.47 22.81 13.15
CA LEU A 56 -9.66 21.64 12.29
C LEU A 56 -9.58 22.00 10.81
N GLU A 57 -10.18 23.12 10.40
CA GLU A 57 -10.08 23.58 9.01
C GLU A 57 -8.66 23.97 8.63
N GLU A 58 -7.95 24.68 9.51
CA GLU A 58 -6.54 25.03 9.32
C GLU A 58 -5.68 23.77 9.13
N LEU A 59 -5.84 22.78 10.03
CA LEU A 59 -5.13 21.51 9.93
C LEU A 59 -5.41 20.77 8.62
N LYS A 60 -6.68 20.71 8.19
CA LYS A 60 -7.06 20.09 6.91
C LYS A 60 -6.41 20.80 5.72
N ARG A 61 -6.35 22.14 5.74
CA ARG A 61 -5.71 22.93 4.67
C ARG A 61 -4.21 22.66 4.63
N ASP A 62 -3.56 22.60 5.78
CA ASP A 62 -2.13 22.33 5.87
C ASP A 62 -1.77 20.93 5.38
N ILE A 63 -2.52 19.90 5.81
CA ILE A 63 -2.34 18.53 5.32
C ILE A 63 -2.46 18.47 3.79
N ARG A 64 -3.49 19.11 3.22
CA ARG A 64 -3.69 19.14 1.76
C ARG A 64 -2.54 19.85 1.05
N ARG A 65 -2.04 20.95 1.61
CA ARG A 65 -0.92 21.71 1.06
C ARG A 65 0.36 20.89 1.05
N VAL A 66 0.69 20.24 2.16
CA VAL A 66 1.88 19.39 2.29
C VAL A 66 1.78 18.18 1.35
N ALA A 67 0.65 17.47 1.36
CA ALA A 67 0.43 16.33 0.47
C ALA A 67 0.50 16.71 -1.01
N GLY A 68 -0.03 17.88 -1.38
CA GLY A 68 0.05 18.39 -2.76
C GLY A 68 1.49 18.69 -3.19
N ARG A 69 2.29 19.29 -2.31
CA ARG A 69 3.72 19.56 -2.58
C ARG A 69 4.52 18.27 -2.72
N GLU A 70 4.28 17.30 -1.85
CA GLU A 70 4.96 16.01 -1.87
C GLU A 70 4.61 15.22 -3.15
N ARG A 71 3.33 15.18 -3.52
CA ARG A 71 2.87 14.54 -4.76
C ARG A 71 3.56 15.13 -5.99
N ARG A 72 3.71 16.47 -6.08
CA ARG A 72 4.42 17.12 -7.18
C ARG A 72 5.89 16.73 -7.24
N ARG A 73 6.57 16.64 -6.09
CA ARG A 73 7.97 16.18 -6.01
C ARG A 73 8.11 14.74 -6.47
N GLN A 74 7.23 13.85 -6.00
CA GLN A 74 7.20 12.45 -6.42
C GLN A 74 6.99 12.31 -7.93
N PHE A 75 6.04 13.05 -8.51
CA PHE A 75 5.83 13.04 -9.96
C PHE A 75 7.04 13.57 -10.73
N ALA A 76 7.67 14.64 -10.28
CA ALA A 76 8.89 15.16 -10.91
C ALA A 76 10.04 14.15 -10.86
N ALA A 77 10.23 13.46 -9.72
CA ALA A 77 11.24 12.42 -9.58
C ALA A 77 10.95 11.21 -10.48
N LEU A 78 9.70 10.76 -10.54
CA LEU A 78 9.28 9.66 -11.42
C LEU A 78 9.46 10.02 -12.91
N LEU A 79 9.14 11.26 -13.30
CA LEU A 79 9.38 11.74 -14.66
C LEU A 79 10.89 11.71 -14.99
N LEU A 80 11.74 12.25 -14.11
CA LEU A 80 13.19 12.19 -14.29
C LEU A 80 13.71 10.77 -14.46
N ILE A 81 13.30 9.85 -13.58
CA ILE A 81 13.69 8.44 -13.66
C ILE A 81 13.21 7.83 -14.97
N SER A 82 11.97 8.10 -15.37
CA SER A 82 11.41 7.57 -16.62
C SER A 82 12.22 8.02 -17.84
N VAL A 83 12.63 9.30 -17.91
CA VAL A 83 13.48 9.82 -18.99
C VAL A 83 14.84 9.13 -19.02
N VAL A 84 15.50 8.98 -17.86
CA VAL A 84 16.80 8.29 -17.76
C VAL A 84 16.69 6.84 -18.24
N VAL A 85 15.66 6.12 -17.82
CA VAL A 85 15.41 4.73 -18.22
C VAL A 85 15.13 4.64 -19.73
N SER A 86 14.33 5.54 -20.29
CA SER A 86 14.05 5.58 -21.73
C SER A 86 15.31 5.83 -22.55
N VAL A 87 16.16 6.79 -22.15
CA VAL A 87 17.43 7.06 -22.82
C VAL A 87 18.36 5.85 -22.75
N ALA A 88 18.50 5.22 -21.58
CA ALA A 88 19.31 4.03 -21.42
C ALA A 88 18.81 2.86 -22.29
N ALA A 89 17.49 2.67 -22.38
CA ALA A 89 16.87 1.66 -23.23
C ALA A 89 17.15 1.92 -24.72
N VAL A 90 17.03 3.17 -25.18
CA VAL A 90 17.37 3.54 -26.56
C VAL A 90 18.84 3.27 -26.86
N LEU A 91 19.75 3.71 -25.99
CA LEU A 91 21.20 3.46 -26.17
C LEU A 91 21.54 1.97 -26.20
N PHE A 92 20.85 1.16 -25.40
CA PHE A 92 21.02 -0.29 -25.40
C PHE A 92 20.53 -0.93 -26.71
N LEU A 93 19.38 -0.48 -27.23
CA LEU A 93 18.81 -0.96 -28.50
C LEU A 93 19.56 -0.44 -29.74
N SER A 94 20.18 0.75 -29.65
CA SER A 94 20.94 1.37 -30.73
C SER A 94 22.39 0.89 -30.83
N LYS A 95 22.87 0.06 -29.89
CA LYS A 95 24.17 -0.58 -30.02
C LYS A 95 24.06 -1.68 -31.10
N PRO A 96 24.73 -1.51 -32.27
CA PRO A 96 24.79 -2.60 -33.24
C PRO A 96 25.61 -3.74 -32.62
N GLY A 97 25.03 -4.94 -32.64
CA GLY A 97 25.77 -6.19 -32.39
C GLY A 97 26.68 -6.52 -33.55
#